data_AF-R9WMA1-F1
#
_entry.id   AF-R9WMA1-F1
#
_cell.length_a   1.000
_cell.length_b   1.000
_cell.length_c   1.000
_cell.angle_alpha   90.00
_cell.angle_beta   90.00
_cell.angle_gamma   90.00
#
_symmetry.space_group_name_H-M   'P 1'
#
loop_
_entity.id
_entity.type
_entity.pdbx_description
1 polymer ?
#
loop_
_entity_poly.entity_id
_entity_poly.type
_entity_poly.pdbx_seq_one_letter_code
_entity_poly.pdbx_strand_id
1 'polypeptide(L)'
;MRDAKKEEINNANNLSQDEKDELTKQVDQIADNAINAINGAKDDQTAKNAENKGIQDILDVKVPSLDEVKTNAKQAIADALESKTNEINTASNLDSATKQELINRANAEADTAIEKIDQATSNDQALAASQAGVDKILGIEVPLMQLMMPLNKRKQKLITPHS
;
A
#
# COMPACT_ATOMS: atom_id res chain seq x y z
N MET A 1 -13.39 26.87 -14.57
CA MET A 1 -12.31 26.11 -13.91
C MET A 1 -12.84 24.81 -13.31
N ARG A 2 -13.78 24.88 -12.36
CA ARG A 2 -14.44 23.70 -11.75
C ARG A 2 -14.85 22.63 -12.78
N ASP A 3 -15.66 23.01 -13.76
CA ASP A 3 -16.21 22.05 -14.72
C ASP A 3 -15.13 21.43 -15.63
N ALA A 4 -14.13 22.22 -16.02
CA ALA A 4 -12.99 21.73 -16.80
C ALA A 4 -12.15 20.69 -16.01
N LYS A 5 -11.92 20.92 -14.71
CA LYS A 5 -11.23 19.95 -13.84
C LYS A 5 -12.07 18.68 -13.65
N LYS A 6 -13.39 18.79 -13.53
CA LYS A 6 -14.28 17.61 -13.49
C LYS A 6 -14.25 16.82 -14.80
N GLU A 7 -14.19 17.49 -15.94
CA GLU A 7 -14.06 16.84 -17.23
C GLU A 7 -12.72 16.09 -17.35
N GLU A 8 -11.61 16.68 -16.89
CA GLU A 8 -10.30 16.01 -16.76
C GLU A 8 -10.40 14.73 -15.94
N ILE A 9 -11.03 14.79 -14.75
CA ILE A 9 -11.25 13.63 -13.87
C ILE A 9 -12.10 12.55 -14.57
N ASN A 10 -13.21 12.95 -15.18
CA ASN A 10 -14.14 12.02 -15.83
C ASN A 10 -13.52 11.32 -17.04
N ASN A 11 -12.62 12.00 -17.75
CA ASN A 11 -11.90 11.46 -18.91
C ASN A 11 -10.68 10.60 -18.51
N ALA A 12 -10.30 10.56 -17.23
CA ALA A 12 -9.22 9.71 -16.76
C ALA A 12 -9.65 8.24 -16.80
N ASN A 13 -9.15 7.48 -17.78
CA ASN A 13 -9.55 6.09 -18.01
C ASN A 13 -8.94 5.10 -17.01
N ASN A 14 -7.89 5.51 -16.29
CA ASN A 14 -7.24 4.71 -15.26
C ASN A 14 -7.94 4.75 -13.91
N LEU A 15 -8.86 5.71 -13.69
CA LEU A 15 -9.62 5.86 -12.46
C LEU A 15 -10.91 5.02 -12.50
N SER A 16 -11.26 4.44 -11.36
CA SER A 16 -12.57 3.86 -11.12
C SER A 16 -13.66 4.93 -11.01
N GLN A 17 -14.93 4.52 -11.06
CA GLN A 17 -16.03 5.47 -10.86
C GLN A 17 -16.01 6.07 -9.45
N ASP A 18 -15.70 5.27 -8.43
CA ASP A 18 -15.63 5.72 -7.05
C ASP A 18 -14.50 6.75 -6.85
N GLU A 19 -13.34 6.55 -7.48
CA GLU A 19 -12.25 7.54 -7.47
C GLU A 19 -12.66 8.85 -8.15
N LYS A 20 -13.38 8.78 -9.28
CA LYS A 20 -13.91 9.95 -9.98
C LYS A 20 -14.93 10.70 -9.13
N ASP A 21 -15.84 9.98 -8.50
CA ASP A 21 -16.89 10.56 -7.67
C ASP A 21 -16.29 11.29 -6.46
N GLU A 22 -15.28 10.71 -5.81
CA GLU A 22 -14.61 11.37 -4.68
C GLU A 22 -13.81 12.60 -5.11
N LEU A 23 -13.07 12.54 -6.22
CA LEU A 23 -12.33 13.70 -6.74
C LEU A 23 -13.27 14.82 -7.21
N THR A 24 -14.37 14.49 -7.89
CA THR A 24 -15.34 15.51 -8.35
C THR A 24 -16.06 16.17 -7.17
N LYS A 25 -16.35 15.41 -6.11
CA LYS A 25 -16.88 15.94 -4.84
C LYS A 25 -15.87 16.85 -4.14
N GLN A 26 -14.58 16.50 -4.12
CA GLN A 26 -13.54 17.37 -3.59
C GLN A 26 -13.47 18.70 -4.36
N VAL A 27 -13.52 18.64 -5.70
CA VAL A 27 -13.56 19.84 -6.57
C VAL A 27 -14.78 20.72 -6.27
N ASP A 28 -15.96 20.12 -6.04
CA ASP A 28 -17.16 20.86 -5.64
C ASP A 28 -16.99 21.55 -4.29
N GLN A 29 -16.50 20.84 -3.29
CA GLN A 29 -16.28 21.40 -1.95
C GLN A 29 -15.31 22.59 -1.98
N ILE A 30 -14.23 22.50 -2.76
CA ILE A 30 -13.29 23.60 -2.93
C ILE A 30 -13.98 24.81 -3.57
N ALA A 31 -14.76 24.58 -4.64
CA ALA A 31 -15.48 25.64 -5.32
C ALA A 31 -16.52 26.31 -4.42
N ASP A 32 -17.30 25.53 -3.66
CA ASP A 32 -18.30 26.04 -2.73
C ASP A 32 -17.64 26.85 -1.60
N ASN A 33 -16.51 26.38 -1.07
CA ASN A 33 -15.72 27.11 -0.07
C ASN A 33 -15.22 28.45 -0.62
N ALA A 34 -14.74 28.48 -1.87
CA ALA A 34 -14.30 29.71 -2.51
C ALA A 34 -15.48 30.69 -2.74
N ILE A 35 -16.63 30.20 -3.21
CA ILE A 35 -17.85 31.01 -3.39
C ILE A 35 -18.29 31.60 -2.05
N ASN A 36 -18.28 30.81 -0.98
CA ASN A 36 -18.63 31.29 0.35
C ASN A 36 -17.65 32.35 0.86
N ALA A 37 -16.35 32.19 0.62
CA ALA A 37 -15.34 33.18 0.98
C ALA A 37 -15.50 34.50 0.18
N ILE A 38 -15.85 34.42 -1.10
CA ILE A 38 -16.17 35.59 -1.94
C ILE A 38 -17.42 36.31 -1.41
N ASN A 39 -18.50 35.56 -1.15
CA ASN A 39 -19.76 36.13 -0.63
C ASN A 39 -19.60 36.76 0.76
N GLY A 40 -18.66 36.27 1.57
CA GLY A 40 -18.32 36.80 2.88
C GLY A 40 -17.30 37.94 2.88
N ALA A 41 -16.73 38.29 1.73
CA ALA A 41 -15.72 39.34 1.63
C ALA A 41 -16.30 40.73 1.91
N LYS A 42 -15.54 41.57 2.62
CA LYS A 42 -15.96 42.95 2.99
C LYS A 42 -15.50 44.01 1.98
N ASP A 43 -14.61 43.63 1.09
CA ASP A 43 -14.00 44.49 0.08
C ASP A 43 -13.56 43.66 -1.15
N ASP A 44 -13.34 44.36 -2.25
CA ASP A 44 -12.99 43.76 -3.55
C ASP A 44 -11.67 43.00 -3.50
N GLN A 45 -10.71 43.46 -2.69
CA GLN A 45 -9.40 42.82 -2.60
C GLN A 45 -9.50 41.45 -1.93
N THR A 46 -10.29 41.35 -0.86
CA THR A 46 -10.57 40.10 -0.16
C THR A 46 -11.33 39.13 -1.08
N ALA A 47 -12.33 39.63 -1.81
CA ALA A 47 -13.07 38.82 -2.78
C ALA A 47 -12.14 38.25 -3.86
N LYS A 48 -11.26 39.08 -4.43
CA LYS A 48 -10.28 38.66 -5.45
C LYS A 48 -9.25 37.66 -4.93
N ASN A 49 -8.81 37.81 -3.68
CA ASN A 49 -7.92 36.84 -3.06
C ASN A 49 -8.60 35.47 -2.86
N ALA A 50 -9.87 35.47 -2.44
CA ALA A 50 -10.66 34.25 -2.29
C ALA A 50 -10.89 33.55 -3.65
N GLU A 51 -11.20 34.32 -4.69
CA GLU A 51 -11.32 33.82 -6.07
C GLU A 51 -10.02 33.17 -6.55
N ASN A 52 -8.89 33.89 -6.47
CA ASN A 52 -7.59 33.37 -6.91
C ASN A 52 -7.19 32.11 -6.14
N LYS A 53 -7.42 32.09 -4.82
CA LYS A 53 -7.14 30.91 -3.99
C LYS A 53 -8.00 29.74 -4.42
N GLY A 54 -9.32 29.94 -4.61
CA GLY A 54 -10.22 28.88 -5.04
C GLY A 54 -9.84 28.29 -6.41
N ILE A 55 -9.42 29.14 -7.36
CA ILE A 55 -8.90 28.69 -8.65
C ILE A 55 -7.65 27.83 -8.47
N GLN A 56 -6.69 28.29 -7.66
CA GLN A 56 -5.46 27.56 -7.40
C GLN A 56 -5.73 26.22 -6.71
N ASP A 57 -6.56 26.22 -5.67
CA ASP A 57 -6.93 25.00 -4.94
C ASP A 57 -7.60 23.96 -5.85
N ILE A 58 -8.45 24.39 -6.81
CA ILE A 58 -9.05 23.47 -7.81
C ILE A 58 -7.98 22.92 -8.77
N LEU A 59 -7.04 23.75 -9.20
CA LEU A 59 -5.94 23.31 -10.07
C LEU A 59 -5.01 22.31 -9.38
N ASP A 60 -4.81 22.48 -8.07
CA ASP A 60 -3.98 21.63 -7.22
C ASP A 60 -4.65 20.28 -6.89
N VAL A 61 -5.94 20.09 -7.22
CA VAL A 61 -6.56 18.76 -7.17
C VAL A 61 -5.84 17.85 -8.17
N LYS A 62 -5.08 16.91 -7.60
CA LYS A 62 -4.28 15.94 -8.34
C LYS A 62 -5.16 14.80 -8.84
N VAL A 63 -5.09 14.55 -10.15
CA VAL A 63 -5.65 13.34 -10.77
C VAL A 63 -4.54 12.29 -10.81
N PRO A 64 -4.62 11.19 -10.04
CA PRO A 64 -3.56 10.19 -10.01
C PRO A 64 -3.35 9.56 -11.40
N SER A 65 -2.09 9.50 -11.84
CA SER A 65 -1.76 8.80 -13.09
C SER A 65 -1.48 7.33 -12.82
N LEU A 66 -1.73 6.49 -13.83
CA LEU A 66 -1.43 5.07 -13.75
C LEU A 66 0.05 4.81 -13.48
N ASP A 67 0.96 5.58 -14.10
CA ASP A 67 2.41 5.41 -13.93
C ASP A 67 2.88 5.74 -12.51
N GLU A 68 2.30 6.77 -11.88
CA GLU A 68 2.58 7.09 -10.49
C GLU A 68 2.11 5.95 -9.57
N VAL A 69 0.88 5.47 -9.78
CA VAL A 69 0.33 4.36 -8.99
C VAL A 69 1.17 3.10 -9.17
N LYS A 70 1.60 2.76 -10.40
CA LYS A 70 2.50 1.62 -10.67
C LYS A 70 3.85 1.79 -9.98
N THR A 71 4.43 2.99 -10.00
CA THR A 71 5.69 3.29 -9.31
C THR A 71 5.58 3.03 -7.82
N ASN A 72 4.54 3.59 -7.18
CA ASN A 72 4.31 3.41 -5.75
C ASN A 72 4.00 1.95 -5.40
N ALA A 73 3.21 1.26 -6.23
CA ALA A 73 2.90 -0.15 -6.09
C ALA A 73 4.14 -1.05 -6.13
N LYS A 74 5.10 -0.77 -7.02
CA LYS A 74 6.37 -1.48 -7.10
C LYS A 74 7.28 -1.19 -5.90
N GLN A 75 7.28 0.04 -5.40
CA GLN A 75 8.02 0.39 -4.20
C GLN A 75 7.52 -0.40 -2.99
N ALA A 76 6.19 -0.54 -2.81
CA ALA A 76 5.62 -1.34 -1.73
C ALA A 76 6.04 -2.83 -1.80
N ILE A 77 6.17 -3.40 -3.01
CA ILE A 77 6.69 -4.75 -3.21
C ILE A 77 8.17 -4.84 -2.81
N ALA A 78 8.98 -3.85 -3.21
CA ALA A 78 10.40 -3.80 -2.85
C ALA A 78 10.60 -3.71 -1.33
N ASP A 79 9.83 -2.86 -0.65
CA ASP A 79 9.89 -2.69 0.80
C ASP A 79 9.48 -3.98 1.54
N ALA A 80 8.42 -4.66 1.07
CA ALA A 80 7.99 -5.93 1.63
C ALA A 80 9.04 -7.03 1.43
N LEU A 81 9.66 -7.09 0.25
CA LEU A 81 10.73 -8.03 -0.08
C LEU A 81 11.98 -7.79 0.79
N GLU A 82 12.39 -6.54 0.97
CA GLU A 82 13.52 -6.18 1.83
C GLU A 82 13.24 -6.61 3.27
N SER A 83 12.06 -6.26 3.81
CA SER A 83 11.65 -6.64 5.17
C SER A 83 11.69 -8.15 5.38
N LYS A 84 11.08 -8.94 4.47
CA LYS A 84 11.07 -10.40 4.57
C LYS A 84 12.48 -11.00 4.42
N THR A 85 13.30 -10.46 3.52
CA THR A 85 14.69 -10.91 3.33
C THR A 85 15.52 -10.68 4.59
N ASN A 86 15.33 -9.54 5.26
CA ASN A 86 15.99 -9.24 6.54
C ASN A 86 15.54 -10.19 7.66
N GLU A 87 14.23 -10.49 7.76
CA GLU A 87 13.71 -11.49 8.69
C GLU A 87 14.35 -12.87 8.48
N ILE A 88 14.40 -13.35 7.23
CA ILE A 88 15.00 -14.65 6.88
C ILE A 88 16.50 -14.67 7.20
N ASN A 89 17.23 -13.61 6.83
CA ASN A 89 18.68 -13.54 7.05
C ASN A 89 19.05 -13.53 8.53
N THR A 90 18.23 -12.87 9.36
CA THR A 90 18.45 -12.78 10.81
C THR A 90 17.99 -14.02 11.59
N ALA A 91 17.23 -14.93 10.98
CA ALA A 91 16.82 -16.19 11.59
C ALA A 91 18.05 -17.08 11.88
N SER A 92 18.49 -17.15 13.13
CA SER A 92 19.69 -17.89 13.55
C SER A 92 19.52 -19.41 13.55
N ASN A 93 18.28 -19.88 13.51
CA ASN A 93 17.92 -21.29 13.54
C ASN A 93 17.84 -21.94 12.14
N LEU A 94 17.99 -21.17 11.07
CA LEU A 94 17.96 -21.66 9.69
C LEU A 94 19.37 -21.78 9.13
N ASP A 95 19.64 -22.88 8.41
CA ASP A 95 20.86 -23.00 7.61
C ASP A 95 20.80 -22.12 6.35
N SER A 96 21.96 -21.93 5.73
CA SER A 96 22.10 -21.07 4.56
C SER A 96 21.27 -21.54 3.36
N ALA A 97 21.07 -22.86 3.20
CA ALA A 97 20.31 -23.41 2.08
C ALA A 97 18.82 -23.10 2.22
N THR A 98 18.27 -23.29 3.41
CA THR A 98 16.88 -22.97 3.76
C THR A 98 16.61 -21.48 3.65
N LYS A 99 17.54 -20.63 4.11
CA LYS A 99 17.45 -19.17 3.92
C LYS A 99 17.37 -18.81 2.45
N GLN A 100 18.26 -19.37 1.63
CA GLN A 100 18.29 -19.10 0.20
C GLN A 100 17.00 -19.53 -0.49
N GLU A 101 16.42 -20.68 -0.12
CA GLU A 101 15.14 -21.15 -0.66
C GLU A 101 14.00 -20.18 -0.35
N LEU A 102 13.90 -19.71 0.90
CA LEU A 102 12.87 -18.73 1.30
C LEU A 102 13.06 -17.38 0.60
N ILE A 103 14.29 -16.91 0.45
CA ILE A 103 14.62 -15.69 -0.28
C ILE A 103 14.25 -15.84 -1.77
N ASN A 104 14.57 -16.98 -2.38
CA ASN A 104 14.20 -17.24 -3.77
C ASN A 104 12.68 -17.26 -3.95
N ARG A 105 11.93 -17.82 -3.00
CA ARG A 105 10.46 -17.80 -3.00
C ARG A 105 9.92 -16.37 -2.88
N ALA A 106 10.51 -15.55 -2.01
CA ALA A 106 10.12 -14.14 -1.85
C ALA A 106 10.36 -13.34 -3.14
N ASN A 107 11.50 -13.53 -3.78
CA ASN A 107 11.81 -12.90 -5.08
C ASN A 107 10.81 -13.34 -6.17
N ALA A 108 10.49 -14.63 -6.25
CA ALA A 108 9.54 -15.13 -7.25
C ALA A 108 8.13 -14.53 -7.09
N GLU A 109 7.66 -14.35 -5.85
CA GLU A 109 6.38 -13.67 -5.59
C GLU A 109 6.45 -12.17 -5.91
N ALA A 110 7.58 -11.52 -5.62
CA ALA A 110 7.81 -10.11 -6.00
C ALA A 110 7.79 -9.93 -7.52
N ASP A 111 8.51 -10.76 -8.28
CA ASP A 111 8.55 -10.73 -9.73
C ASP A 111 7.14 -10.92 -10.33
N THR A 112 6.38 -11.89 -9.80
CA THR A 112 5.00 -12.15 -10.22
C THR A 112 4.09 -10.93 -9.95
N ALA A 113 4.26 -10.27 -8.81
CA ALA A 113 3.49 -9.07 -8.48
C ALA A 113 3.86 -7.89 -9.38
N ILE A 114 5.16 -7.68 -9.64
CA ILE A 114 5.66 -6.63 -10.52
C ILE A 114 5.12 -6.81 -11.94
N GLU A 115 5.13 -8.04 -12.46
CA GLU A 115 4.56 -8.35 -13.78
C GLU A 115 3.08 -7.97 -13.86
N LYS A 116 2.29 -8.31 -12.83
CA LYS A 116 0.87 -7.93 -12.76
C LYS A 116 0.66 -6.42 -12.65
N ILE A 117 1.52 -5.72 -11.90
CA ILE A 117 1.50 -4.24 -11.83
C ILE A 117 1.81 -3.65 -13.21
N ASP A 118 2.78 -4.20 -13.93
CA ASP A 118 3.13 -3.74 -15.27
C ASP A 118 1.98 -3.95 -16.27
N GLN A 119 1.25 -5.06 -16.15
CA GLN A 119 0.07 -5.37 -16.96
C GLN A 119 -1.19 -4.57 -16.57
N ALA A 120 -1.21 -3.91 -15.41
CA ALA A 120 -2.38 -3.18 -14.95
C ALA A 120 -2.75 -2.03 -15.91
N THR A 121 -4.04 -1.88 -16.18
CA THR A 121 -4.60 -0.80 -17.02
C THR A 121 -5.37 0.25 -16.22
N SER A 122 -5.57 0.01 -14.92
CA SER A 122 -6.21 0.95 -13.98
C SER A 122 -5.45 1.02 -12.66
N ASN A 123 -5.72 2.07 -11.89
CA ASN A 123 -5.15 2.27 -10.56
C ASN A 123 -5.53 1.10 -9.64
N ASP A 124 -6.80 0.72 -9.61
CA ASP A 124 -7.31 -0.41 -8.83
C ASP A 124 -6.59 -1.72 -9.14
N GLN A 125 -6.32 -2.00 -10.42
CA GLN A 125 -5.60 -3.22 -10.81
C GLN A 125 -4.16 -3.21 -10.30
N ALA A 126 -3.47 -2.07 -10.41
CA ALA A 126 -2.10 -1.93 -9.91
C ALA A 126 -2.05 -2.05 -8.38
N LEU A 127 -2.99 -1.42 -7.67
CA LEU A 127 -3.11 -1.49 -6.20
C LEU A 127 -3.45 -2.92 -5.74
N ALA A 128 -4.39 -3.60 -6.40
CA ALA A 128 -4.75 -4.97 -6.07
C ALA A 128 -3.59 -5.94 -6.31
N ALA A 129 -2.83 -5.77 -7.40
CA ALA A 129 -1.65 -6.56 -7.69
C ALA A 129 -0.54 -6.35 -6.64
N SER A 130 -0.32 -5.08 -6.24
CA SER A 130 0.61 -4.73 -5.16
C SER A 130 0.21 -5.38 -3.84
N GLN A 131 -1.04 -5.20 -3.41
CA GLN A 131 -1.55 -5.75 -2.16
C GLN A 131 -1.41 -7.28 -2.12
N ALA A 132 -1.86 -7.97 -3.17
CA ALA A 132 -1.72 -9.42 -3.26
C ALA A 132 -0.25 -9.89 -3.23
N GLY A 133 0.65 -9.15 -3.87
CA GLY A 133 2.09 -9.44 -3.85
C GLY A 133 2.70 -9.25 -2.46
N VAL A 134 2.43 -8.11 -1.81
CA VAL A 134 2.87 -7.82 -0.44
C VAL A 134 2.38 -8.91 0.52
N ASP A 135 1.10 -9.27 0.46
CA ASP A 135 0.51 -10.28 1.34
C ASP A 135 1.20 -11.64 1.18
N LYS A 136 1.50 -12.05 -0.05
CA LYS A 136 2.21 -13.30 -0.30
C LYS A 136 3.66 -13.27 0.18
N ILE A 137 4.38 -12.18 -0.05
CA ILE A 137 5.78 -12.03 0.39
C ILE A 137 5.85 -12.05 1.92
N LEU A 138 5.02 -11.25 2.60
CA LEU A 138 5.00 -11.19 4.05
C LEU A 138 4.44 -12.48 4.67
N GLY A 139 3.54 -13.16 3.97
CA GLY A 139 3.01 -14.47 4.33
C GLY A 139 4.00 -15.63 4.19
N ILE A 140 5.24 -15.39 3.74
CA ILE A 140 6.30 -16.41 3.77
C ILE A 140 6.66 -16.71 5.22
N GLU A 141 6.27 -17.90 5.67
CA GLU A 141 6.62 -18.42 7.00
C GLU A 141 8.14 -18.62 7.12
N VAL A 142 8.72 -17.97 8.12
CA VAL A 142 10.10 -18.20 8.56
C VAL A 142 10.02 -19.18 9.74
N PRO A 143 10.50 -20.44 9.60
CA PRO A 143 10.38 -21.40 10.68
C PRO A 143 11.04 -20.86 11.94
N LEU A 144 10.26 -20.75 13.02
CA LEU A 144 10.78 -20.36 14.33
C LEU A 144 11.51 -21.55 14.97
N MET A 145 12.45 -21.24 15.86
CA MET A 145 13.13 -22.26 16.66
C MET A 145 12.06 -23.03 17.47
N GLN A 146 11.76 -24.26 17.07
CA GLN A 146 10.85 -25.11 17.81
C GLN A 146 11.52 -25.39 19.15
N LEU A 147 10.98 -24.83 20.23
CA LEU A 147 11.45 -25.09 21.59
C LEU A 147 11.42 -26.61 21.78
N MET A 148 12.58 -27.26 21.77
CA MET A 148 12.68 -28.66 22.14
C MET A 148 12.24 -28.75 23.60
N MET A 149 10.96 -29.04 23.85
CA MET A 149 10.53 -29.41 25.20
C MET A 149 11.31 -30.66 25.57
N PRO A 150 12.16 -30.65 26.61
CA PRO A 150 12.88 -31.85 27.00
C PRO A 150 11.85 -32.90 27.41
N LEU A 151 11.84 -34.03 26.70
CA LEU A 151 11.15 -35.25 27.08
C LEU A 151 11.75 -35.75 28.41
N ASN A 152 11.26 -35.21 29.52
CA ASN A 152 11.55 -35.76 30.84
C ASN A 152 10.77 -37.08 30.97
N LYS A 153 11.25 -38.13 30.30
CA LYS A 153 10.72 -39.49 30.44
C LYS A 153 10.96 -39.90 31.89
N ARG A 154 9.85 -40.03 32.62
CA ARG A 154 9.72 -40.59 33.97
C ARG A 154 10.76 -41.69 34.23
N LYS A 155 11.86 -41.36 34.90
CA LYS A 155 12.56 -42.29 35.79
C LYS A 155 12.12 -42.04 37.23
N GLN A 156 10.81 -42.05 37.46
CA GLN A 156 10.25 -42.42 38.76
C GLN A 156 9.69 -43.84 38.63
N LYS A 157 10.58 -44.84 38.60
CA LYS A 157 10.23 -46.20 39.01
C LYS A 157 11.50 -47.01 39.31
N LEU A 158 12.19 -46.68 40.39
CA LEU A 158 12.87 -47.67 41.22
C LEU A 158 13.24 -47.06 42.57
N ILE A 159 12.22 -46.86 43.41
CA ILE A 159 12.43 -46.91 44.86
C ILE A 159 11.60 -48.09 45.32
N THR A 160 12.29 -49.17 45.64
CA THR A 160 11.76 -50.41 46.22
C THR A 160 11.14 -50.14 47.59
N PRO A 161 10.11 -50.90 47.99
CA PRO A 161 9.94 -51.19 49.40
C PRO A 161 9.82 -52.70 49.69
N HIS A 162 10.69 -53.13 50.61
CA HIS A 162 10.48 -54.03 51.75
C HIS A 162 10.14 -55.51 51.52
N SER A 163 11.02 -56.37 52.06
CA SER A 163 10.70 -57.28 53.17
C SER A 163 11.94 -57.47 54.04
#